data_AF-A0A0N4VYE5-F1
#
_entry.id   AF-A0A0N4VYE5-F1
#
_cell.length_a   1.000
_cell.length_b   1.000
_cell.length_c   1.000
_cell.angle_alpha   90.00
_cell.angle_beta   90.00
_cell.angle_gamma   90.00
#
_symmetry.space_group_name_H-M   'P 1'
#
loop_
_entity.id
_entity.type
_entity.pdbx_description
1 polymer ?
#
loop_
_entity_poly.entity_id
_entity_poly.type
_entity_poly.pdbx_seq_one_letter_code
_entity_poly.pdbx_strand_id
1 'polypeptide(L)'
;MRDDLKFPDINGEAIRYLTRIRQEVFESHERRGIIPRLDNIMASLSEPLSPEWIDYVLCYIPDVSVMPVDGQVFVAWKGKPCT
;
A
#
# COMPACT_ATOMS: atom_id res chain seq x y z
N MET A 1 -24.05 4.48 -2.91
CA MET A 1 -23.68 5.83 -2.44
C MET A 1 -22.24 5.73 -1.93
N ARG A 2 -21.30 6.39 -2.62
CA ARG A 2 -19.92 6.57 -2.16
C ARG A 2 -19.89 7.94 -1.48
N ASP A 3 -20.48 8.01 -0.29
CA ASP A 3 -20.52 9.25 0.47
C ASP A 3 -19.10 9.50 1.01
N ASP A 4 -18.53 10.63 0.56
CA ASP A 4 -17.45 11.38 1.19
C ASP A 4 -16.18 10.64 1.60
N LEU A 5 -15.53 9.95 0.65
CA LEU A 5 -14.08 9.78 0.72
C LEU A 5 -13.43 11.17 0.58
N LYS A 6 -13.27 11.87 1.70
CA LYS A 6 -12.36 13.01 1.81
C LYS A 6 -10.95 12.46 1.69
N PHE A 7 -10.48 12.33 0.45
CA PHE A 7 -9.07 12.05 0.16
C PHE A 7 -8.24 13.15 0.82
N PRO A 8 -7.36 12.82 1.77
CA PRO A 8 -6.56 13.85 2.41
C PRO A 8 -5.56 14.42 1.41
N ASP A 9 -5.13 15.66 1.65
CA ASP A 9 -4.28 16.39 0.71
C ASP A 9 -3.00 15.60 0.43
N ILE A 10 -2.74 15.32 -0.85
CA ILE A 10 -1.44 14.79 -1.25
C ILE A 10 -0.41 15.92 -1.11
N ASN A 11 0.51 15.74 -0.17
CA ASN A 11 1.67 16.59 0.00
C ASN A 11 2.96 15.81 -0.37
N GLY A 12 4.10 16.50 -0.37
CA GLY A 12 5.38 15.88 -0.74
C GLY A 12 5.77 14.68 0.12
N GLU A 13 5.37 14.66 1.39
CA GLU A 13 5.64 13.55 2.30
C GLU A 13 4.76 12.33 2.00
N ALA A 14 3.46 12.53 1.76
CA ALA A 14 2.56 11.46 1.34
C ALA A 14 3.04 10.81 0.03
N ILE A 15 3.51 11.59 -0.95
CA ILE A 15 4.10 11.08 -2.19
C ILE A 15 5.33 10.22 -1.91
N ARG A 16 6.21 10.68 -1.01
CA ARG A 16 7.41 9.93 -0.60
C ARG A 16 7.05 8.58 0.02
N TYR A 17 6.06 8.55 0.92
CA TYR A 17 5.57 7.33 1.55
C TYR A 17 4.90 6.38 0.56
N LEU A 18 4.01 6.88 -0.29
CA LEU A 18 3.39 6.08 -1.36
C LEU A 18 4.43 5.47 -2.30
N THR A 19 5.46 6.24 -2.67
CA THR A 19 6.57 5.74 -3.48
C THR A 19 7.31 4.61 -2.78
N ARG A 20 7.58 4.76 -1.47
CA ARG A 20 8.26 3.74 -0.68
C ARG A 20 7.42 2.49 -0.51
N ILE A 21 6.11 2.63 -0.25
CA ILE A 21 5.18 1.50 -0.18
C ILE A 21 5.19 0.73 -1.51
N ARG A 22 5.08 1.42 -2.65
CA ARG A 22 5.13 0.79 -3.98
C ARG A 22 6.42 -0.01 -4.19
N GLN A 23 7.57 0.56 -3.81
CA GLN A 23 8.87 -0.12 -3.93
C GLN A 23 8.95 -1.37 -3.05
N GLU A 24 8.54 -1.27 -1.78
CA GLU A 24 8.58 -2.41 -0.85
C GLU A 24 7.66 -3.56 -1.29
N VAL A 25 6.47 -3.23 -1.83
CA VAL A 25 5.57 -4.23 -2.40
C VAL A 25 6.19 -4.90 -3.62
N PHE A 26 6.76 -4.11 -4.53
CA PHE A 26 7.44 -4.64 -5.72
C PHE A 26 8.63 -5.54 -5.33
N GLU A 27 9.51 -5.08 -4.43
CA GLU A 27 10.68 -5.86 -4.02
C GLU A 27 10.30 -7.13 -3.27
N SER A 28 9.29 -7.08 -2.41
CA SER A 28 8.78 -8.25 -1.69
C SER A 28 8.21 -9.28 -2.65
N HIS A 29 7.45 -8.83 -3.65
CA HIS A 29 6.85 -9.71 -4.64
C HIS A 29 7.91 -10.29 -5.60
N GLU A 30 8.72 -9.44 -6.22
CA GLU A 30 9.66 -9.83 -7.29
C GLU A 30 10.92 -10.50 -6.82
N ARG A 31 11.53 -9.96 -5.78
CA ARG A 31 12.83 -10.45 -5.34
C ARG A 31 12.69 -11.55 -4.30
N ARG A 32 11.58 -11.57 -3.56
CA ARG A 32 11.41 -12.47 -2.41
C ARG A 32 10.25 -13.46 -2.59
N GLY A 33 9.33 -13.24 -3.53
CA GLY A 33 8.15 -14.10 -3.69
C GLY A 33 7.22 -14.07 -2.48
N ILE A 34 7.20 -12.97 -1.72
CA ILE A 34 6.43 -12.81 -0.48
C ILE A 34 5.34 -11.77 -0.72
N ILE A 35 4.16 -12.02 -0.15
CA ILE A 35 3.08 -11.02 -0.03
C ILE A 35 3.25 -10.32 1.32
N PRO A 36 3.76 -9.08 1.36
CA PRO A 36 3.99 -8.38 2.61
C PRO A 36 2.67 -7.92 3.24
N ARG A 37 2.70 -7.81 4.57
CA ARG A 37 1.66 -7.09 5.30
C ARG A 37 1.91 -5.59 5.22
N LEU A 38 0.85 -4.82 5.00
CA LEU A 38 0.94 -3.37 4.90
C LEU A 38 1.42 -2.75 6.21
N ASP A 39 1.01 -3.28 7.37
CA ASP A 39 1.45 -2.78 8.68
C ASP A 39 2.98 -2.89 8.87
N ASN A 40 3.63 -3.94 8.37
CA ASN A 40 5.09 -4.05 8.40
C ASN A 40 5.77 -2.96 7.56
N ILE A 41 5.17 -2.62 6.41
CA ILE A 41 5.67 -1.55 5.54
C ILE A 41 5.46 -0.20 6.24
N MET A 42 4.29 0.05 6.81
CA MET A 42 4.00 1.28 7.56
C MET A 42 4.93 1.44 8.77
N ALA A 43 5.22 0.37 9.50
CA ALA A 43 6.18 0.37 10.61
C ALA A 43 7.59 0.77 10.16
N SER A 44 8.01 0.38 8.95
CA SER A 44 9.30 0.82 8.36
C SER A 44 9.34 2.32 8.05
N LEU A 45 8.17 2.94 7.90
CA LEU A 45 7.98 4.38 7.70
C LEU A 45 7.80 5.14 9.02
N SER A 46 7.83 4.46 10.17
CA SER A 46 7.45 5.01 11.48
C SER A 46 6.00 5.51 11.56
N GLU A 47 5.12 4.94 10.73
CA GLU A 47 3.70 5.30 10.65
C GLU A 47 2.82 4.14 11.12
N PRO A 48 1.72 4.40 11.84
CA PRO A 48 0.73 3.37 12.14
C PRO A 48 -0.10 3.03 10.89
N LEU A 49 -0.52 1.78 10.78
CA LEU A 49 -1.56 1.43 9.80
C LEU A 49 -2.89 2.04 10.22
N SER A 50 -3.52 2.77 9.30
CA SER A 50 -4.84 3.36 9.48
C SER A 50 -5.74 3.12 8.25
N PRO A 51 -7.06 3.26 8.37
CA PRO A 51 -7.98 3.19 7.23
C PRO A 51 -7.60 4.18 6.11
N GLU A 52 -7.15 5.38 6.47
CA GLU A 52 -6.72 6.40 5.51
C GLU A 52 -5.54 5.88 4.68
N TRP A 53 -4.54 5.25 5.30
CA TRP A 53 -3.42 4.67 4.56
C TRP A 53 -3.85 3.59 3.57
N ILE A 54 -4.87 2.81 3.91
CA ILE A 54 -5.45 1.81 2.99
C ILE A 54 -6.09 2.53 1.79
N ASP A 55 -6.88 3.58 2.03
CA ASP A 55 -7.51 4.38 0.97
C ASP A 55 -6.47 5.05 0.06
N TYR A 56 -5.39 5.57 0.65
CA TYR A 56 -4.26 6.13 -0.09
C TYR A 56 -3.60 5.11 -1.02
N VAL A 57 -3.29 3.92 -0.50
CA VAL A 57 -2.68 2.85 -1.31
C VAL A 57 -3.62 2.45 -2.44
N LEU A 58 -4.90 2.24 -2.15
CA LEU A 58 -5.91 1.86 -3.15
C LEU A 58 -6.08 2.92 -4.25
N CYS A 59 -6.01 4.20 -3.89
CA CYS A 59 -6.27 5.29 -4.83
C CYS A 59 -5.03 5.72 -5.61
N TYR A 60 -3.85 5.69 -5.00
CA TYR A 60 -2.64 6.26 -5.60
C TYR A 60 -1.62 5.23 -6.07
N ILE A 61 -1.77 3.95 -5.71
CA ILE A 61 -0.91 2.86 -6.18
C ILE A 61 -1.77 1.85 -6.94
N PRO A 62 -2.21 2.17 -8.17
CA PRO A 62 -3.15 1.33 -8.92
C PRO A 62 -2.61 -0.07 -9.20
N ASP A 63 -1.29 -0.23 -9.26
CA ASP A 63 -0.60 -1.52 -9.45
C ASP A 63 -0.58 -2.39 -8.19
N VAL A 64 -1.15 -1.95 -7.08
CA VAL A 64 -1.19 -2.72 -5.82
C VAL A 64 -2.63 -3.11 -5.47
N SER A 65 -2.83 -4.38 -5.14
CA SER A 65 -4.04 -4.92 -4.54
C SER A 65 -3.89 -4.94 -3.02
N VAL A 66 -4.94 -4.52 -2.31
CA VAL A 66 -5.06 -4.67 -0.86
C VAL A 66 -5.98 -5.85 -0.57
N MET A 67 -5.55 -6.74 0.32
CA MET A 67 -6.26 -7.97 0.68
C MET A 67 -6.40 -8.07 2.21
N PRO A 68 -7.61 -7.87 2.75
CA PRO A 68 -7.86 -8.11 4.17
C PRO A 68 -8.02 -9.62 4.44
N VAL A 69 -7.25 -10.15 5.40
CA VAL A 69 -7.28 -11.56 5.82
C VAL A 69 -7.11 -11.63 7.34
N ASP A 70 -8.08 -12.22 8.06
CA ASP A 70 -8.05 -12.42 9.52
C ASP A 70 -7.63 -11.19 10.33
N GLY A 71 -8.17 -10.02 9.96
CA GLY A 71 -7.88 -8.74 10.62
C GLY A 71 -6.52 -8.12 10.26
N GLN A 72 -5.78 -8.73 9.34
CA GLN A 72 -4.52 -8.21 8.80
C GLN A 72 -4.74 -7.70 7.38
N VAL A 73 -3.90 -6.74 6.95
CA VAL A 73 -3.97 -6.12 5.63
C VAL A 73 -2.72 -6.49 4.85
N PHE A 74 -2.90 -7.29 3.81
CA PHE A 74 -1.83 -7.69 2.89
C PHE A 74 -1.87 -6.84 1.63
N VAL A 75 -0.71 -6.66 1.00
CA VAL A 75 -0.59 -5.93 -0.26
C VAL A 75 0.20 -6.74 -1.28
N ALA A 76 -0.30 -6.81 -2.52
CA ALA A 76 0.33 -7.56 -3.60
C ALA A 76 0.35 -6.73 -4.88
N TRP A 77 1.32 -7.00 -5.74
CA TRP A 77 1.37 -6.40 -7.08
C TRP A 77 0.22 -6.96 -7.96
N LYS A 78 -0.45 -6.08 -8.71
CA LYS A 78 -1.51 -6.45 -9.65
C LYS A 78 -0.89 -6.92 -10.95
N GLY A 79 -1.16 -8.18 -11.28
CA GLY A 79 -0.73 -8.80 -12.53
C GLY A 79 0.67 -9.41 -12.43
N LYS A 80 1.05 -10.15 -13.48
CA LYS A 80 2.42 -10.63 -13.61
C LYS A 80 3.33 -9.40 -13.82
N PRO A 81 4.30 -9.19 -12.96
CA PRO A 81 5.34 -8.19 -13.18
C PRO A 81 6.05 -8.53 -14.48
N CYS A 82 6.19 -7.53 -15.35
CA CYS A 82 6.96 -7.69 -16.57
C CYS A 82 8.42 -7.91 -16.20
N THR A 83 8.88 -9.15 -16.39
CA THR A 83 10.30 -9.53 -16.48
C THR A 83 10.97 -8.84 -17.64
#